data_AF-A0A519XUF6-F1
#
_entry.id   AF-A0A519XUF6-F1
#
_cell.length_a   1.000
_cell.length_b   1.000
_cell.length_c   1.000
_cell.angle_alpha   90.00
_cell.angle_beta   90.00
_cell.angle_gamma   90.00
#
_symmetry.space_group_name_H-M   'P 1'
#
loop_
_entity.id
_entity.type
_entity.pdbx_description
1 polymer ?
#
loop_
_entity_poly.entity_id
_entity_poly.type
_entity_poly.pdbx_seq_one_letter_code
_entity_poly.pdbx_strand_id
1 'polypeptide(L)'
;MRTTRLYWLLATLAGLAFRPAFAQNPLITNQFTADPSARVFGGRVYVYPSHDIQATPGHGRAGWFVMEDYHVFSSANLTDWTDHGVIITQNKVPWVKPDSYSMWAPDCVFRNGKYYFYFPSTPQDTTGGKGFTIGVAVADRPTGPFVPQSTSIKGVHGIDPNVFIDYDGQAYLYWSQGNIYGAKLKDNMLELATEPRTLGELPTQGLKEGPYVLERKGVYYLTYPHVANKTERLEY
;
A
#
# COMPACT_ATOMS: atom_id res chain seq x y z
N MET A 1 31.53 -9.11 67.09
CA MET A 1 31.31 -10.36 66.32
C MET A 1 29.83 -10.72 66.33
N ARG A 2 29.13 -10.49 65.21
CA ARG A 2 28.12 -11.39 64.60
C ARG A 2 27.46 -10.63 63.45
N THR A 3 28.09 -10.84 62.30
CA THR A 3 27.64 -10.50 60.97
C THR A 3 26.48 -11.38 60.53
N THR A 4 25.87 -10.93 59.44
CA THR A 4 25.33 -11.73 58.32
C THR A 4 23.86 -12.16 58.33
N ARG A 5 23.19 -11.73 57.25
CA ARG A 5 22.09 -12.36 56.48
C ARG A 5 20.72 -11.70 56.60
N LEU A 6 20.49 -10.69 55.76
CA LEU A 6 19.18 -10.52 55.12
C LEU A 6 19.30 -9.71 53.81
N TYR A 7 19.92 -10.30 52.78
CA TYR A 7 19.86 -9.79 51.41
C TYR A 7 19.61 -10.96 50.45
N TRP A 8 18.42 -11.57 50.52
CA TRP A 8 17.97 -12.55 49.53
C TRP A 8 16.45 -12.55 49.35
N LEU A 9 15.84 -11.36 49.23
CA LEU A 9 14.53 -11.26 48.57
C LEU A 9 14.74 -10.96 47.08
N LEU A 10 14.94 -12.06 46.34
CA LEU A 10 14.31 -12.32 45.05
C LEU A 10 14.35 -11.17 44.03
N ALA A 11 15.53 -11.04 43.42
CA ALA A 11 15.68 -10.62 42.03
C ALA A 11 15.03 -11.66 41.10
N THR A 12 13.69 -11.73 41.10
CA THR A 12 12.90 -12.50 40.12
C THR A 12 12.11 -11.52 39.28
N LEU A 13 12.60 -11.25 38.06
CA LEU A 13 11.89 -10.84 36.84
C LEU A 13 12.78 -9.95 35.96
N ALA A 14 13.85 -10.52 35.41
CA ALA A 14 14.47 -9.98 34.21
C ALA A 14 15.02 -11.10 33.32
N GLY A 15 14.32 -12.25 33.30
CA GLY A 15 14.49 -13.24 32.24
C GLY A 15 13.48 -12.94 31.15
N LEU A 16 13.66 -11.84 30.40
CA LEU A 16 13.02 -11.72 29.10
C LEU A 16 13.62 -12.83 28.25
N ALA A 17 12.92 -13.98 28.20
CA ALA A 17 13.26 -15.06 27.32
C ALA A 17 13.26 -14.48 25.90
N PHE A 18 14.45 -14.28 25.35
CA PHE A 18 14.64 -13.90 23.97
C PHE A 18 14.14 -15.09 23.14
N ARG A 19 12.85 -15.09 22.82
CA ARG A 19 12.30 -16.07 21.87
C ARG A 19 12.83 -15.66 20.50
N PRO A 20 13.67 -16.47 19.84
CA PRO A 20 14.05 -16.17 18.48
C PRO A 20 12.77 -16.10 17.64
N ALA A 21 12.53 -14.94 17.05
CA ALA A 21 11.43 -14.72 16.13
C ALA A 21 11.81 -15.30 14.77
N PHE A 22 11.23 -16.45 14.42
CA PHE A 22 11.32 -17.00 13.06
C PHE A 22 10.08 -16.55 12.29
N ALA A 23 10.24 -15.63 11.35
CA ALA A 23 9.21 -15.31 10.36
C ALA A 23 9.46 -16.14 9.11
N GLN A 24 8.47 -16.92 8.68
CA GLN A 24 8.53 -17.69 7.44
C GLN A 24 7.92 -16.88 6.29
N ASN A 25 8.56 -16.92 5.12
CA ASN A 25 7.94 -16.44 3.87
C ASN A 25 7.17 -17.58 3.18
N PRO A 26 6.01 -17.30 2.56
CA PRO A 26 5.30 -16.03 2.55
C PRO A 26 4.63 -15.70 3.90
N LEU A 27 4.44 -14.40 4.20
CA LEU A 27 3.82 -13.95 5.47
C LEU A 27 2.30 -14.25 5.55
N ILE A 28 1.68 -14.56 4.41
CA ILE A 28 0.28 -14.98 4.24
C ILE A 28 0.30 -16.29 3.47
N THR A 29 -0.33 -17.34 4.00
CA THR A 29 -0.23 -18.71 3.46
C THR A 29 -1.55 -19.31 3.00
N ASN A 30 -2.67 -18.63 3.24
CA ASN A 30 -4.03 -19.12 2.97
C ASN A 30 -4.73 -18.40 1.80
N GLN A 31 -4.10 -17.39 1.20
CA GLN A 31 -4.58 -16.65 0.03
C GLN A 31 -3.39 -16.09 -0.75
N PHE A 32 -3.62 -15.69 -2.00
CA PHE A 32 -2.58 -15.13 -2.86
C PHE A 32 -2.63 -13.61 -2.82
N THR A 33 -1.51 -12.98 -2.53
CA THR A 33 -1.41 -11.52 -2.39
C THR A 33 -0.22 -10.99 -3.16
N ALA A 34 -0.38 -9.83 -3.78
CA ALA A 34 0.68 -9.13 -4.52
C ALA A 34 0.76 -7.66 -4.09
N ASP A 35 1.69 -6.92 -4.68
CA ASP A 35 1.80 -5.46 -4.57
C ASP A 35 1.70 -4.88 -3.14
N PRO A 36 2.47 -5.37 -2.16
CA PRO A 36 2.29 -4.96 -0.78
C PRO A 36 2.73 -3.51 -0.53
N SER A 37 1.85 -2.69 0.04
CA SER A 37 2.23 -1.47 0.76
C SER A 37 2.22 -1.70 2.27
N ALA A 38 3.30 -1.35 2.97
CA ALA A 38 3.45 -1.55 4.40
C ALA A 38 3.52 -0.22 5.16
N ARG A 39 2.72 -0.08 6.21
CA ARG A 39 2.59 1.16 7.00
C ARG A 39 2.60 0.87 8.49
N VAL A 40 3.17 1.77 9.28
CA VAL A 40 3.14 1.69 10.75
C VAL A 40 2.04 2.61 11.28
N PHE A 41 1.02 2.04 11.90
CA PHE A 41 -0.05 2.78 12.55
C PHE A 41 -0.27 2.26 13.97
N GLY A 42 -0.32 3.16 14.97
CA GLY A 42 -0.59 2.77 16.36
C GLY A 42 0.35 1.69 16.92
N GLY A 43 1.63 1.71 16.53
CA GLY A 43 2.63 0.73 17.00
C GLY A 43 2.54 -0.66 16.35
N ARG A 44 1.77 -0.83 15.28
CA ARG A 44 1.66 -2.08 14.51
C ARG A 44 2.00 -1.82 13.05
N VAL A 45 2.54 -2.85 12.38
CA VAL A 45 2.66 -2.86 10.91
C VAL A 45 1.33 -3.32 10.33
N TYR A 46 0.85 -2.60 9.32
CA TYR A 46 -0.26 -2.96 8.45
C TYR A 46 0.27 -3.16 7.04
N VAL A 47 -0.10 -4.26 6.40
CA VAL A 47 0.23 -4.56 5.00
C VAL A 47 -1.06 -4.56 4.21
N TYR A 48 -1.08 -3.75 3.16
CA TYR A 48 -2.17 -3.59 2.20
C TYR A 48 -1.69 -4.13 0.85
N PRO A 49 -1.94 -5.40 0.54
CA PRO A 49 -1.65 -5.97 -0.76
C PRO A 49 -2.90 -5.96 -1.65
N SER A 50 -2.70 -6.11 -2.96
CA SER A 50 -3.74 -6.60 -3.87
C SER A 50 -4.02 -8.09 -3.61
N HIS A 51 -5.21 -8.57 -3.96
CA HIS A 51 -5.66 -9.96 -3.72
C HIS A 51 -5.87 -10.69 -5.04
N ASP A 52 -5.03 -11.70 -5.30
CA ASP A 52 -5.14 -12.56 -6.48
C ASP A 52 -6.10 -13.73 -6.23
N ILE A 53 -7.07 -13.89 -7.11
CA ILE A 53 -7.99 -15.02 -7.12
C ILE A 53 -7.91 -15.82 -8.42
N GLN A 54 -8.35 -17.07 -8.37
CA GLN A 54 -8.36 -17.91 -9.57
C GLN A 54 -9.55 -17.54 -10.47
N ALA A 55 -9.29 -17.34 -11.77
CA ALA A 55 -10.35 -17.19 -12.76
C ALA A 55 -11.26 -18.44 -12.82
N THR A 56 -12.56 -18.25 -12.94
CA THR A 56 -13.56 -19.30 -13.17
C THR A 56 -14.47 -18.93 -14.36
N PRO A 57 -15.25 -19.87 -14.94
CA PRO A 57 -16.13 -19.55 -16.07
C PRO A 57 -17.08 -18.39 -15.74
N GLY A 58 -16.96 -17.27 -16.46
CA GLY A 58 -17.75 -16.06 -16.24
C GLY A 58 -17.23 -15.13 -15.14
N HIS A 59 -16.09 -15.43 -14.53
CA HIS A 59 -15.49 -14.62 -13.46
C HIS A 59 -13.97 -14.52 -13.63
N GLY A 60 -13.50 -13.34 -14.03
CA GLY A 60 -12.10 -13.11 -14.37
C GLY A 60 -11.69 -13.74 -15.71
N ARG A 61 -10.44 -13.47 -16.12
CA ARG A 61 -9.87 -13.96 -17.36
C ARG A 61 -8.77 -14.97 -17.07
N ALA A 62 -8.91 -16.19 -17.58
CA ALA A 62 -7.86 -17.20 -17.47
C ALA A 62 -6.55 -16.72 -18.10
N GLY A 63 -5.42 -16.94 -17.41
CA GLY A 63 -4.09 -16.48 -17.85
C GLY A 63 -3.85 -14.97 -17.69
N TRP A 64 -4.67 -14.30 -16.88
CA TRP A 64 -4.52 -12.89 -16.54
C TRP A 64 -4.73 -12.69 -15.04
N PHE A 65 -4.32 -11.53 -14.51
CA PHE A 65 -4.61 -11.14 -13.12
C PHE A 65 -6.11 -11.06 -12.88
N VAL A 66 -6.57 -11.56 -11.74
CA VAL A 66 -7.96 -11.43 -11.30
C VAL A 66 -7.95 -10.90 -9.88
N MET A 67 -8.19 -9.60 -9.75
CA MET A 67 -8.14 -8.87 -8.48
C MET A 67 -9.41 -8.07 -8.29
N GLU A 68 -10.34 -8.56 -7.47
CA GLU A 68 -11.66 -7.94 -7.28
C GLU A 68 -11.79 -7.15 -5.98
N ASP A 69 -10.87 -7.33 -5.04
CA ASP A 69 -10.93 -6.73 -3.72
C ASP A 69 -9.56 -6.57 -3.09
N TYR A 70 -9.55 -6.02 -1.88
CA TYR A 70 -8.36 -5.92 -1.03
C TYR A 70 -8.67 -6.43 0.36
N HIS A 71 -7.70 -7.11 0.95
CA HIS A 71 -7.61 -7.38 2.38
C HIS A 71 -6.59 -6.44 3.03
N VAL A 72 -6.59 -6.38 4.37
CA VAL A 72 -5.47 -5.79 5.12
C VAL A 72 -5.02 -6.72 6.22
N PHE A 73 -3.70 -6.81 6.38
CA PHE A 73 -3.05 -7.64 7.37
C PHE A 73 -2.35 -6.77 8.40
N SER A 74 -2.26 -7.22 9.65
CA SER A 74 -1.45 -6.50 10.64
C SER A 74 -0.64 -7.41 11.53
N SER A 75 0.50 -6.92 11.99
CA SER A 75 1.35 -7.58 12.99
C SER A 75 1.92 -6.59 14.00
N ALA A 76 2.05 -7.03 15.26
CA ALA A 76 2.79 -6.31 16.29
C ALA A 76 4.25 -6.77 16.43
N ASN A 77 4.59 -7.93 15.86
CA ASN A 77 5.88 -8.60 16.09
C ASN A 77 6.55 -9.08 14.80
N LEU A 78 5.95 -8.80 13.63
CA LEU A 78 6.41 -9.20 12.30
C LEU A 78 6.42 -10.72 12.04
N THR A 79 5.91 -11.52 12.97
CA THR A 79 5.80 -12.98 12.83
C THR A 79 4.35 -13.43 12.76
N ASP A 80 3.52 -12.93 13.66
CA ASP A 80 2.10 -13.29 13.75
C ASP A 80 1.27 -12.25 13.02
N TRP A 81 0.56 -12.69 11.99
CA TRP A 81 -0.23 -11.81 11.12
C TRP A 81 -1.73 -12.07 11.31
N THR A 82 -2.47 -11.00 11.50
CA THR A 82 -3.94 -11.00 11.56
C THR A 82 -4.48 -10.48 10.24
N ASP A 83 -5.28 -11.29 9.55
CA ASP A 83 -6.14 -10.84 8.44
C ASP A 83 -7.38 -10.14 9.02
N HIS A 84 -7.67 -8.92 8.53
CA HIS A 84 -8.84 -8.14 8.94
C HIS A 84 -10.02 -8.26 7.96
N GLY A 85 -9.89 -9.14 6.95
CA GLY A 85 -10.89 -9.39 5.92
C GLY A 85 -10.88 -8.34 4.80
N VAL A 86 -11.86 -8.47 3.91
CA VAL A 86 -12.07 -7.56 2.78
C VAL A 86 -12.35 -6.13 3.27
N ILE A 87 -11.53 -5.19 2.85
CA ILE A 87 -11.67 -3.77 3.20
C ILE A 87 -12.39 -2.95 2.12
N ILE A 88 -12.31 -3.37 0.85
CA ILE A 88 -12.97 -2.76 -0.30
C ILE A 88 -13.02 -3.76 -1.46
N THR A 89 -14.08 -3.70 -2.28
CA THR A 89 -14.27 -4.54 -3.48
C THR A 89 -14.73 -3.68 -4.65
N GLN A 90 -14.37 -4.05 -5.89
CA GLN A 90 -14.68 -3.34 -7.13
C GLN A 90 -16.17 -2.96 -7.23
N ASN A 91 -17.07 -3.84 -6.79
CA ASN A 91 -18.52 -3.66 -6.87
C ASN A 91 -19.10 -2.65 -5.85
N LYS A 92 -18.28 -2.15 -4.93
CA LYS A 92 -18.65 -1.10 -3.98
C LYS A 92 -18.09 0.26 -4.36
N VAL A 93 -17.29 0.35 -5.42
CA VAL A 93 -16.68 1.61 -5.86
C VAL A 93 -17.50 2.19 -7.03
N PRO A 94 -18.17 3.35 -6.85
CA PRO A 94 -19.19 3.82 -7.79
C PRO A 94 -18.72 4.07 -9.22
N TRP A 95 -17.44 4.39 -9.40
CA TRP A 95 -16.85 4.72 -10.71
C TRP A 95 -16.10 3.55 -11.34
N VAL A 96 -15.89 2.43 -10.62
CA VAL A 96 -15.14 1.28 -11.12
C VAL A 96 -16.02 0.42 -12.01
N LYS A 97 -15.44 -0.10 -13.09
CA LYS A 97 -16.10 -1.09 -13.93
C LYS A 97 -16.30 -2.40 -13.12
N PRO A 98 -17.54 -2.88 -12.90
CA PRO A 98 -17.83 -4.00 -11.99
C PRO A 98 -17.10 -5.32 -12.27
N ASP A 99 -16.73 -5.56 -13.53
CA ASP A 99 -16.04 -6.76 -14.03
C ASP A 99 -14.61 -6.43 -14.50
N SER A 100 -13.97 -5.40 -13.93
CA SER A 100 -12.61 -5.00 -14.31
C SER A 100 -11.55 -5.98 -13.83
N TYR A 101 -11.75 -6.57 -12.65
CA TYR A 101 -10.77 -7.40 -11.93
C TYR A 101 -9.40 -6.73 -11.85
N SER A 102 -9.40 -5.40 -11.68
CA SER A 102 -8.21 -4.57 -11.69
C SER A 102 -8.00 -3.76 -10.42
N MET A 103 -8.38 -4.32 -9.27
CA MET A 103 -8.04 -3.79 -7.95
C MET A 103 -6.54 -4.09 -7.66
N TRP A 104 -5.63 -3.46 -8.42
CA TRP A 104 -4.17 -3.67 -8.42
C TRP A 104 -3.45 -2.90 -7.28
N ALA A 105 -2.12 -2.80 -7.30
CA ALA A 105 -1.28 -2.16 -6.27
C ALA A 105 -1.90 -0.96 -5.52
N PRO A 106 -2.18 -1.08 -4.21
CA PRO A 106 -2.74 0.00 -3.41
C PRO A 106 -1.70 0.67 -2.51
N ASP A 107 -2.12 1.76 -1.87
CA ASP A 107 -1.39 2.36 -0.76
C ASP A 107 -2.33 2.99 0.27
N CYS A 108 -1.91 3.06 1.53
CA CYS A 108 -2.70 3.66 2.60
C CYS A 108 -1.87 4.67 3.40
N VAL A 109 -2.45 5.82 3.73
CA VAL A 109 -1.81 6.80 4.64
C VAL A 109 -2.78 7.30 5.69
N PHE A 110 -2.24 7.72 6.83
CA PHE A 110 -3.00 8.38 7.89
C PHE A 110 -2.78 9.89 7.84
N ARG A 111 -3.85 10.68 7.83
CA ARG A 111 -3.78 12.14 7.96
C ARG A 111 -5.03 12.66 8.67
N ASN A 112 -4.87 13.63 9.56
CA ASN A 112 -5.98 14.35 10.22
C ASN A 112 -7.06 13.43 10.83
N GLY A 113 -6.65 12.32 11.46
CA GLY A 113 -7.59 11.41 12.13
C GLY A 113 -8.29 10.41 11.20
N LYS A 114 -7.94 10.37 9.91
CA LYS A 114 -8.52 9.47 8.91
C LYS A 114 -7.45 8.66 8.20
N TYR A 115 -7.86 7.53 7.66
CA TYR A 115 -7.07 6.67 6.78
C TYR A 115 -7.55 6.84 5.35
N TYR A 116 -6.61 7.08 4.43
CA TYR A 116 -6.86 7.28 3.01
C TYR A 116 -6.21 6.12 2.25
N PHE A 117 -7.04 5.29 1.64
CA PHE A 117 -6.66 4.12 0.85
C PHE A 117 -6.77 4.45 -0.63
N TYR A 118 -5.62 4.52 -1.31
CA TYR A 118 -5.48 4.82 -2.72
C TYR A 118 -5.37 3.52 -3.50
N PHE A 119 -6.11 3.43 -4.59
CA PHE A 119 -6.12 2.22 -5.41
C PHE A 119 -6.40 2.55 -6.87
N PRO A 120 -5.72 1.88 -7.82
CA PRO A 120 -6.02 1.97 -9.22
C PRO A 120 -7.16 1.02 -9.59
N SER A 121 -7.94 1.38 -10.61
CA SER A 121 -8.81 0.43 -11.30
C SER A 121 -9.25 1.01 -12.65
N THR A 122 -9.86 0.16 -13.47
CA THR A 122 -10.49 0.58 -14.72
C THR A 122 -11.83 1.27 -14.42
N PRO A 123 -12.02 2.54 -14.81
CA PRO A 123 -13.30 3.21 -14.63
C PRO A 123 -14.37 2.64 -15.57
N GLN A 124 -15.63 2.66 -15.13
CA GLN A 124 -16.79 2.29 -15.97
C GLN A 124 -17.06 3.35 -17.04
N ASP A 125 -16.81 4.63 -16.72
CA ASP A 125 -16.92 5.74 -17.64
C ASP A 125 -15.57 6.00 -18.31
N THR A 126 -15.50 5.80 -19.63
CA THR A 126 -14.29 6.00 -20.44
C THR A 126 -14.34 7.29 -21.27
N THR A 127 -15.28 8.20 -20.99
CA THR A 127 -15.38 9.50 -21.70
C THR A 127 -14.13 10.35 -21.54
N GLY A 128 -13.43 10.23 -20.39
CA GLY A 128 -12.14 10.85 -20.13
C GLY A 128 -10.92 10.10 -20.70
N GLY A 129 -11.14 9.05 -21.49
CA GLY A 129 -10.09 8.18 -22.05
C GLY A 129 -10.20 6.72 -21.59
N LYS A 130 -9.44 5.84 -22.25
CA LYS A 130 -9.30 4.43 -21.86
C LYS A 130 -8.06 4.28 -20.97
N GLY A 131 -8.11 3.37 -20.00
CA GLY A 131 -6.96 3.04 -19.15
C GLY A 131 -7.36 2.91 -17.69
N PHE A 132 -6.38 3.08 -16.81
CA PHE A 132 -6.54 3.04 -15.36
C PHE A 132 -6.62 4.45 -14.79
N THR A 133 -7.37 4.61 -13.71
CA THR A 133 -7.39 5.82 -12.88
C THR A 133 -7.23 5.42 -11.42
N ILE A 134 -6.77 6.35 -10.59
CA ILE A 134 -6.60 6.12 -9.15
C ILE A 134 -7.73 6.80 -8.38
N GLY A 135 -8.40 6.05 -7.51
CA GLY A 135 -9.38 6.60 -6.56
C GLY A 135 -8.88 6.53 -5.12
N VAL A 136 -9.71 7.06 -4.23
CA VAL A 136 -9.45 7.08 -2.79
C VAL A 136 -10.68 6.53 -2.05
N ALA A 137 -10.45 5.75 -1.01
CA ALA A 137 -11.45 5.39 -0.01
C ALA A 137 -11.00 5.85 1.37
N VAL A 138 -11.94 6.25 2.22
CA VAL A 138 -11.65 6.87 3.53
C VAL A 138 -12.23 6.04 4.65
N ALA A 139 -11.46 5.87 5.73
CA ALA A 139 -11.89 5.16 6.93
C ALA A 139 -11.45 5.86 8.22
N ASP A 140 -12.12 5.50 9.33
CA ASP A 140 -11.75 5.94 10.69
C ASP A 140 -10.70 5.02 11.35
N ARG A 141 -10.46 3.86 10.75
CA ARG A 141 -9.54 2.82 11.27
C ARG A 141 -8.66 2.33 10.12
N PRO A 142 -7.45 1.83 10.40
CA PRO A 142 -6.57 1.28 9.36
C PRO A 142 -7.16 0.01 8.71
N THR A 143 -8.15 -0.60 9.36
CA THR A 143 -8.83 -1.81 8.92
C THR A 143 -10.19 -1.55 8.27
N GLY A 144 -10.52 -0.29 7.98
CA GLY A 144 -11.83 0.09 7.49
C GLY A 144 -12.94 0.12 8.56
N PRO A 145 -14.22 0.14 8.15
CA PRO A 145 -14.68 0.05 6.76
C PRO A 145 -14.24 1.25 5.94
N PHE A 146 -13.71 1.01 4.74
CA PHE A 146 -13.32 2.08 3.82
C PHE A 146 -14.51 2.46 2.94
N VAL A 147 -14.79 3.76 2.88
CA VAL A 147 -15.86 4.33 2.05
C VAL A 147 -15.22 4.96 0.80
N PRO A 148 -15.40 4.38 -0.39
CA PRO A 148 -14.85 4.94 -1.62
C PRO A 148 -15.49 6.29 -1.97
N GLN A 149 -14.68 7.20 -2.50
CA GLN A 149 -15.20 8.40 -3.15
C GLN A 149 -16.01 8.05 -4.40
N SER A 150 -16.95 8.92 -4.76
CA SER A 150 -17.84 8.71 -5.91
C SER A 150 -17.12 8.78 -7.27
N THR A 151 -15.96 9.43 -7.32
CA THR A 151 -15.11 9.54 -8.52
C THR A 151 -13.66 9.21 -8.19
N SER A 152 -12.87 8.86 -9.21
CA SER A 152 -11.41 8.83 -9.11
C SER A 152 -10.83 10.25 -9.03
N ILE A 153 -9.53 10.36 -8.73
CA ILE A 153 -8.83 11.65 -8.61
C ILE A 153 -8.72 12.27 -10.00
N LYS A 154 -9.29 13.47 -10.17
CA LYS A 154 -9.25 14.20 -11.44
C LYS A 154 -7.79 14.48 -11.86
N GLY A 155 -7.49 14.19 -13.13
CA GLY A 155 -6.15 14.43 -13.71
C GLY A 155 -5.13 13.33 -13.41
N VAL A 156 -5.52 12.25 -12.73
CA VAL A 156 -4.64 11.11 -12.45
C VAL A 156 -5.04 9.92 -13.32
N HIS A 157 -4.15 9.57 -14.25
CA HIS A 157 -4.27 8.41 -15.13
C HIS A 157 -3.06 7.50 -14.90
N GLY A 158 -3.29 6.19 -14.74
CA GLY A 158 -2.24 5.24 -14.43
C GLY A 158 -2.59 4.32 -13.26
N ILE A 159 -1.55 3.68 -12.74
CA ILE A 159 -1.58 2.62 -11.73
C ILE A 159 -0.58 2.91 -10.60
N ASP A 160 -0.55 2.05 -9.60
CA ASP A 160 0.49 2.00 -8.55
C ASP A 160 0.69 3.32 -7.80
N PRO A 161 -0.37 3.84 -7.13
CA PRO A 161 -0.24 5.00 -6.28
C PRO A 161 0.72 4.74 -5.12
N ASN A 162 1.57 5.73 -4.84
CA ASN A 162 2.27 5.86 -3.59
C ASN A 162 2.08 7.28 -3.03
N VAL A 163 1.70 7.35 -1.77
CA VAL A 163 1.48 8.62 -1.08
C VAL A 163 2.58 8.83 -0.05
N PHE A 164 3.22 9.99 -0.16
CA PHE A 164 4.27 10.43 0.73
C PHE A 164 3.86 11.75 1.39
N ILE A 165 3.97 11.83 2.72
CA ILE A 165 3.71 13.07 3.47
C ILE A 165 5.04 13.50 4.06
N ASP A 166 5.50 14.67 3.63
CA ASP A 166 6.80 15.21 4.01
C ASP A 166 6.77 15.86 5.40
N TYR A 167 7.95 16.18 5.96
CA TYR A 167 8.09 16.74 7.30
C TYR A 167 7.41 18.10 7.47
N ASP A 168 7.25 18.86 6.39
CA ASP A 168 6.54 20.14 6.35
C ASP A 168 5.01 19.98 6.29
N GLY A 169 4.53 18.73 6.22
CA GLY A 169 3.13 18.37 6.12
C GLY A 169 2.59 18.31 4.69
N GLN A 170 3.38 18.65 3.67
CA GLN A 170 2.97 18.54 2.28
C GLN A 170 2.84 17.07 1.88
N ALA A 171 1.64 16.70 1.41
CA ALA A 171 1.40 15.39 0.82
C ALA A 171 1.69 15.39 -0.69
N TYR A 172 2.21 14.28 -1.19
CA TYR A 172 2.52 14.04 -2.58
C TYR A 172 1.89 12.70 -3.00
N LEU A 173 1.35 12.65 -4.21
CA LEU A 173 0.96 11.41 -4.87
C LEU A 173 1.97 11.13 -5.99
N TYR A 174 2.50 9.92 -6.00
CA TYR A 174 3.31 9.35 -7.06
C TYR A 174 2.55 8.18 -7.71
N TRP A 175 2.71 7.97 -9.01
CA TRP A 175 2.05 6.88 -9.72
C TRP A 175 2.71 6.57 -11.05
N SER A 176 2.30 5.48 -11.70
CA SER A 176 2.88 4.99 -12.95
C SER A 176 1.94 5.07 -14.13
N GLN A 177 2.44 5.60 -15.24
CA GLN A 177 1.76 5.63 -16.54
C GLN A 177 2.80 5.59 -17.67
N GLY A 178 3.63 4.54 -17.71
CA GLY A 178 4.79 4.43 -18.60
C GLY A 178 5.99 5.31 -18.20
N ASN A 179 5.76 6.37 -17.41
CA ASN A 179 6.74 7.08 -16.60
C ASN A 179 6.26 7.09 -15.14
N ILE A 180 7.13 7.53 -14.21
CA ILE A 180 6.70 7.86 -12.85
C ILE A 180 6.32 9.34 -12.80
N TYR A 181 5.09 9.59 -12.39
CA TYR A 181 4.52 10.92 -12.20
C TYR A 181 4.52 11.27 -10.72
N GLY A 182 4.51 12.58 -10.43
CA GLY A 182 4.35 13.12 -9.09
C GLY A 182 3.57 14.43 -9.12
N ALA A 183 2.72 14.63 -8.12
CA ALA A 183 2.00 15.88 -7.89
C ALA A 183 1.79 16.11 -6.39
N LYS A 184 1.67 17.37 -5.99
CA LYS A 184 1.22 17.69 -4.63
C LYS A 184 -0.25 17.31 -4.48
N LEU A 185 -0.62 16.79 -3.32
CA LEU A 185 -2.01 16.64 -2.90
C LEU A 185 -2.44 17.85 -2.06
N LYS A 186 -3.73 18.18 -2.11
CA LYS A 186 -4.32 19.12 -1.15
C LYS A 186 -4.44 18.48 0.24
N ASP A 187 -4.68 19.30 1.26
CA ASP A 187 -4.81 18.84 2.65
C ASP A 187 -5.97 17.87 2.89
N ASN A 188 -6.99 17.91 2.03
CA ASN A 188 -8.11 16.97 2.09
C ASN A 188 -7.73 15.55 1.62
N MET A 189 -6.56 15.36 0.98
CA MET A 189 -6.05 14.10 0.44
C MET A 189 -6.85 13.50 -0.73
N LEU A 190 -7.84 14.22 -1.27
CA LEU A 190 -8.76 13.68 -2.30
C LEU A 190 -8.50 14.24 -3.70
N GLU A 191 -7.65 15.26 -3.83
CA GLU A 191 -7.40 15.95 -5.09
C GLU A 191 -5.98 16.50 -5.18
N LEU A 192 -5.49 16.63 -6.41
CA LEU A 192 -4.21 17.25 -6.69
C LEU A 192 -4.24 18.76 -6.37
N ALA A 193 -3.14 19.27 -5.82
CA ALA A 193 -2.87 20.69 -5.61
C ALA A 193 -2.04 21.30 -6.75
N THR A 194 -1.38 20.48 -7.55
CA THR A 194 -0.56 20.89 -8.70
C THR A 194 -0.82 19.97 -9.88
N GLU A 195 -0.55 20.46 -11.08
CA GLU A 195 -0.54 19.60 -12.27
C GLU A 195 0.47 18.46 -12.12
N PRO A 196 0.17 17.26 -12.66
CA PRO A 196 1.12 16.16 -12.77
C PRO A 196 2.40 16.56 -13.49
N ARG A 197 3.55 16.13 -12.96
CA ARG A 197 4.84 16.18 -13.66
C ARG A 197 5.48 14.80 -13.64
N THR A 198 6.23 14.49 -14.68
CA THR A 198 7.13 13.33 -14.63
C THR A 198 8.29 13.63 -13.69
N LEU A 199 8.73 12.62 -12.95
CA LEU A 199 10.02 12.67 -12.25
C LEU A 199 11.11 12.54 -13.31
N GLY A 200 11.85 13.63 -13.55
CA GLY A 200 12.97 13.65 -14.50
C GLY A 200 14.10 12.73 -14.05
N GLU A 201 14.98 12.36 -14.98
CA GLU A 201 16.23 11.62 -14.75
C GLU A 201 16.10 10.11 -14.50
N LEU A 202 14.89 9.55 -14.53
CA LEU A 202 14.71 8.09 -14.49
C LEU A 202 15.05 7.43 -15.84
N PRO A 203 15.60 6.20 -15.85
CA PRO A 203 15.92 5.49 -17.07
C PRO A 203 14.65 5.18 -17.86
N THR A 204 14.54 5.66 -19.09
CA THR A 204 13.37 5.37 -19.95
C THR A 204 13.32 3.92 -20.41
N GLN A 205 14.48 3.29 -20.57
CA GLN A 205 14.58 1.86 -20.88
C GLN A 205 14.49 1.05 -19.60
N GLY A 206 13.56 0.10 -19.56
CA GLY A 206 13.42 -0.84 -18.45
C GLY A 206 12.57 -0.33 -17.29
N LEU A 207 12.24 0.96 -17.22
CA LEU A 207 11.27 1.46 -16.24
C LEU A 207 9.91 0.79 -16.44
N LYS A 208 9.32 0.34 -15.32
CA LYS A 208 8.03 -0.34 -15.30
C LYS A 208 7.00 0.49 -14.58
N GLU A 209 6.96 0.38 -13.26
CA GLU A 209 5.84 0.83 -12.44
C GLU A 209 6.22 0.92 -10.95
N GLY A 210 5.28 0.72 -10.02
CA GLY A 210 5.54 0.51 -8.59
C GLY A 210 6.41 1.54 -7.85
N PRO A 211 6.21 2.86 -8.02
CA PRO A 211 6.99 3.86 -7.29
C PRO A 211 6.73 3.73 -5.79
N TYR A 212 7.78 3.81 -4.98
CA TYR A 212 7.62 3.93 -3.54
C TYR A 212 8.61 4.95 -2.98
N VAL A 213 8.09 6.09 -2.54
CA VAL A 213 8.89 7.16 -1.95
C VAL A 213 8.92 7.01 -0.44
N LEU A 214 10.13 7.08 0.12
CA LEU A 214 10.35 7.17 1.56
C LEU A 214 11.47 8.14 1.88
N GLU A 215 11.47 8.64 3.11
CA GLU A 215 12.52 9.49 3.66
C GLU A 215 13.24 8.72 4.78
N ARG A 216 14.56 8.86 4.84
CA ARG A 216 15.37 8.35 5.94
C ARG A 216 16.59 9.24 6.19
N LYS A 217 16.60 9.93 7.34
CA LYS A 217 17.71 10.76 7.84
C LYS A 217 18.06 11.94 6.91
N GLY A 218 17.05 12.65 6.43
CA GLY A 218 17.14 13.78 5.51
C GLY A 218 17.35 13.39 4.04
N VAL A 219 17.27 12.10 3.71
CA VAL A 219 17.47 11.58 2.34
C VAL A 219 16.18 10.96 1.85
N TYR A 220 15.75 11.37 0.66
CA TYR A 220 14.58 10.84 -0.02
C TYR A 220 15.03 9.74 -0.98
N TYR A 221 14.35 8.61 -0.94
CA TYR A 221 14.54 7.48 -1.82
C TYR A 221 13.27 7.26 -2.62
N LEU A 222 13.40 7.03 -3.92
CA LEU A 222 12.32 6.57 -4.78
C LEU A 222 12.69 5.18 -5.26
N THR A 223 12.05 4.14 -4.72
CA THR A 223 12.28 2.79 -5.21
C THR A 223 11.29 2.43 -6.32
N TYR A 224 11.70 1.64 -7.30
CA TYR A 224 10.81 1.17 -8.38
C TYR A 224 11.35 -0.11 -9.06
N PRO A 225 10.48 -1.00 -9.56
CA PRO A 225 10.87 -2.09 -10.44
C PRO A 225 11.47 -1.59 -11.77
N HIS A 226 12.61 -2.17 -12.12
CA HIS A 226 13.34 -1.91 -13.36
C HIS A 226 13.73 -3.23 -14.03
N VAL A 227 13.54 -3.32 -15.34
CA VAL A 227 13.98 -4.49 -16.13
C VAL A 227 15.23 -4.14 -16.92
N ALA A 228 16.35 -4.79 -16.56
CA ALA A 228 17.61 -4.73 -17.28
C ALA A 228 18.02 -6.12 -17.75
N ASN A 229 18.35 -6.28 -19.03
CA ASN A 229 18.80 -7.55 -19.61
C ASN A 229 17.86 -8.76 -19.35
N LYS A 230 16.54 -8.52 -19.35
CA LYS A 230 15.47 -9.48 -19.02
C LYS A 230 15.35 -9.86 -17.53
N THR A 231 16.13 -9.23 -16.66
CA THR A 231 16.04 -9.40 -15.20
C THR A 231 15.29 -8.24 -14.60
N GLU A 232 14.28 -8.53 -13.80
CA GLU A 232 13.61 -7.54 -12.96
C GLU A 232 14.40 -7.35 -11.65
N ARG A 233 14.59 -6.09 -11.26
CA ARG A 233 15.30 -5.66 -10.06
C ARG A 233 14.64 -4.43 -9.47
N LEU A 234 14.88 -4.20 -8.18
CA LEU A 234 14.47 -2.96 -7.52
C LEU A 234 15.61 -1.94 -7.60
N GLU A 235 15.34 -0.75 -8.12
CA GLU A 235 16.26 0.40 -8.18
C GLU A 235 15.84 1.45 -7.14
N TYR A 236 16.75 2.36 -6.76
CA TYR A 236 16.49 3.49 -5.85
C TYR A 236 17.50 4.64 -5.99
#